data_AF-A0A7X3X3Q4-F1
#
_entry.id   AF-A0A7X3X3Q4-F1
#
_cell.length_a   1.000
_cell.length_b   1.000
_cell.length_c   1.000
_cell.angle_alpha   90.00
_cell.angle_beta   90.00
_cell.angle_gamma   90.00
#
_symmetry.space_group_name_H-M   'P 1'
#
loop_
_entity.id
_entity.type
_entity.pdbx_description
1 polymer ?
#
loop_
_entity_poly.entity_id
_entity_poly.type
_entity_poly.pdbx_seq_one_letter_code
_entity_poly.pdbx_strand_id
1 'polypeptide(L)'
;MEQRRDFDLDAQVAEWRRWQERTSSLTPRELDELQDHLRAHVDLELELNATLGPAQAFHVACKEIGPARVLSKEFAKVGKARWRRVFLTGWAMYAVSFLLPSAEFSIDHGYQWLLQVTLADLRYPQILAFDVLPNLAMLMTIPVFLGLKPPSGRCLKWILGLAGIGAMGAAVFISGLFAFIPENRGLWEGIARFGTGYWTWATSLAAVATALHLRAREWASAKPRAAASVSGQGVFQ
;
A
#
# COMPACT_ATOMS: atom_id res chain seq x y z
N MET A 1 15.18 29.06 -44.79
CA MET A 1 14.74 29.26 -43.39
C MET A 1 13.34 28.65 -43.22
N GLU A 2 13.19 27.34 -43.46
CA GLU A 2 11.88 26.69 -43.70
C GLU A 2 11.73 25.40 -42.87
N GLN A 3 12.21 25.39 -41.63
CA GLN A 3 12.07 24.24 -40.73
C GLN A 3 11.52 24.67 -39.36
N ARG A 4 10.76 25.78 -39.34
CA ARG A 4 10.25 26.42 -38.12
C ARG A 4 8.74 26.23 -37.90
N ARG A 5 8.03 25.49 -38.77
CA ARG A 5 6.56 25.55 -38.83
C ARG A 5 5.74 24.26 -38.77
N ASP A 6 6.32 23.06 -38.65
CA ASP A 6 5.47 21.84 -38.64
C ASP A 6 5.90 20.76 -37.63
N PHE A 7 6.60 21.14 -36.56
CA PHE A 7 6.83 20.22 -35.45
C PHE A 7 5.73 20.37 -34.40
N ASP A 8 4.78 19.44 -34.40
CA ASP A 8 3.75 19.33 -33.37
C ASP A 8 4.32 18.53 -32.17
N LEU A 9 4.76 19.27 -31.14
CA LEU A 9 5.29 18.68 -29.92
C LEU A 9 4.26 17.79 -29.21
N ASP A 10 2.98 18.14 -29.24
CA ASP A 10 1.93 17.38 -28.56
C ASP A 10 1.69 16.03 -29.23
N ALA A 11 1.69 16.01 -30.57
CA ALA A 11 1.63 14.76 -31.33
C ALA A 11 2.82 13.84 -31.02
N GLN A 12 4.03 14.41 -30.93
CA GLN A 12 5.26 13.65 -30.69
C GLN A 12 5.34 13.12 -29.26
N VAL A 13 4.93 13.90 -28.27
CA VAL A 13 4.79 13.46 -26.88
C VAL A 13 3.76 12.34 -26.76
N ALA A 14 2.64 12.44 -27.47
CA ALA A 14 1.62 11.39 -27.49
C ALA A 14 2.11 10.10 -28.18
N GLU A 15 2.91 10.18 -29.24
CA GLU A 15 3.53 9.00 -29.85
C GLU A 15 4.57 8.37 -28.94
N TRP A 16 5.45 9.16 -28.33
CA TRP A 16 6.42 8.68 -27.34
C TRP A 16 5.72 7.95 -26.18
N ARG A 17 4.64 8.52 -25.64
CA ARG A 17 3.85 7.89 -24.57
C ARG A 17 3.28 6.54 -25.02
N ARG A 18 2.65 6.48 -26.19
CA ARG A 18 2.12 5.23 -26.77
C ARG A 18 3.22 4.19 -26.99
N TRP A 19 4.42 4.62 -27.36
CA TRP A 19 5.56 3.71 -27.48
C TRP A 19 5.98 3.16 -26.12
N GLN A 20 6.13 4.01 -25.11
CA GLN A 20 6.47 3.59 -23.74
C GLN A 20 5.41 2.66 -23.14
N GLU A 21 4.12 2.90 -23.38
CA GLU A 21 3.03 2.03 -22.94
C GLU A 21 3.13 0.61 -23.52
N ARG A 22 3.72 0.46 -24.71
CA ARG A 22 3.93 -0.85 -25.37
C ARG A 22 5.23 -1.53 -25.00
N THR A 23 6.29 -0.76 -24.73
CA THR A 23 7.67 -1.31 -24.57
C THR A 23 8.15 -1.35 -23.12
N SER A 24 7.55 -0.57 -22.23
CA SER A 24 7.91 -0.48 -20.82
C SER A 24 6.92 -1.24 -19.92
N SER A 25 7.32 -1.51 -18.68
CA SER A 25 6.40 -2.03 -17.65
C SER A 25 5.95 -0.93 -16.68
N LEU A 26 5.98 0.33 -17.12
CA LEU A 26 5.65 1.49 -16.30
C LEU A 26 4.15 1.58 -16.05
N THR A 27 3.77 2.04 -14.86
CA THR A 27 2.39 2.35 -14.55
C THR A 27 1.95 3.65 -15.23
N PRO A 28 0.64 3.82 -15.54
CA PRO A 28 0.08 5.07 -16.04
C PRO A 28 0.55 6.34 -15.32
N ARG A 29 0.68 6.30 -13.99
CA ARG A 29 1.18 7.43 -13.21
C ARG A 29 2.67 7.72 -13.46
N GLU A 30 3.50 6.68 -13.53
CA GLU A 30 4.94 6.86 -13.82
C GLU A 30 5.12 7.41 -15.23
N LEU A 31 4.26 7.03 -16.18
CA LEU A 31 4.23 7.60 -17.53
C LEU A 31 3.78 9.06 -17.54
N ASP A 32 2.80 9.45 -16.72
CA ASP A 32 2.41 10.85 -16.55
C ASP A 32 3.59 11.68 -16.01
N GLU A 33 4.24 11.21 -14.95
CA GLU A 33 5.41 11.88 -14.34
C GLU A 33 6.56 12.03 -15.36
N LEU A 34 6.84 10.99 -16.16
CA LEU A 34 7.87 11.07 -17.19
C LEU A 34 7.49 11.96 -18.38
N GLN A 35 6.22 12.02 -18.74
CA GLN A 35 5.73 12.94 -19.75
C GLN A 35 5.92 14.40 -19.30
N ASP A 36 5.60 14.70 -18.06
CA ASP A 36 5.80 16.04 -17.49
C ASP A 36 7.29 16.41 -17.47
N HIS A 37 8.16 15.45 -17.08
CA HIS A 37 9.61 15.63 -17.17
C HIS A 37 10.11 15.84 -18.60
N LEU A 38 9.61 15.08 -19.58
CA LEU A 38 9.95 15.24 -20.99
C LEU A 38 9.63 16.65 -21.47
N ARG A 39 8.43 17.15 -21.15
CA ARG A 39 8.00 18.50 -21.54
C ARG A 39 8.85 19.57 -20.89
N ALA A 40 9.06 19.48 -19.57
CA ALA A 40 9.91 20.42 -18.84
C ALA A 40 11.35 20.44 -19.40
N HIS A 41 11.88 19.29 -19.82
CA HIS A 41 13.21 19.21 -20.41
C HIS A 41 13.27 19.79 -21.82
N VAL A 42 12.22 19.61 -22.63
CA VAL A 42 12.12 20.27 -23.94
C VAL A 42 12.09 21.78 -23.80
N ASP A 43 11.29 22.29 -22.86
CA ASP A 43 11.21 23.72 -22.57
C ASP A 43 12.56 24.27 -22.12
N LEU A 44 13.25 23.55 -21.22
CA LEU A 44 14.59 23.90 -20.75
C LEU A 44 15.61 23.95 -21.90
N GLU A 45 15.62 22.96 -22.80
CA GLU A 45 16.52 22.94 -23.95
C GLU A 45 16.28 24.11 -24.92
N LEU A 46 15.01 24.49 -25.11
CA LEU A 46 14.65 25.65 -25.92
C LEU A 46 15.08 26.97 -25.28
N GLU A 47 15.03 27.07 -23.96
CA GLU A 47 15.51 28.25 -23.21
C GLU A 47 17.04 28.37 -23.24
N LEU A 48 17.75 27.26 -23.06
CA LEU A 48 19.22 27.24 -22.98
C LEU A 48 19.89 27.37 -24.35
N ASN A 49 19.26 26.85 -25.41
CA ASN A 49 19.86 26.78 -26.75
C ASN A 49 18.99 27.50 -27.79
N ALA A 50 19.19 28.81 -27.94
CA ALA A 50 18.43 29.66 -28.88
C ALA A 50 18.53 29.25 -30.36
N THR A 51 19.52 28.43 -30.73
CA THR A 51 19.69 27.89 -32.08
C THR A 51 19.01 26.53 -32.29
N LEU A 52 18.54 25.89 -31.21
CA LEU A 52 17.90 24.57 -31.26
C LEU A 52 16.45 24.70 -31.74
N GLY A 53 16.05 23.87 -32.69
CA GLY A 53 14.65 23.76 -33.09
C GLY A 53 13.85 22.86 -32.13
N PRO A 54 12.51 23.02 -32.03
CA PRO A 54 11.63 22.17 -31.20
C PRO A 54 11.82 20.66 -31.43
N ALA A 55 12.03 20.25 -32.69
CA ALA A 55 12.28 18.85 -33.03
C ALA A 55 13.59 18.30 -32.44
N GLN A 56 14.63 19.14 -32.41
CA GLN A 56 15.94 18.77 -31.86
C GLN A 56 15.91 18.78 -30.33
N ALA A 57 15.24 19.76 -29.71
CA ALA A 57 15.01 19.80 -28.26
C ALA A 57 14.29 18.53 -27.78
N PHE A 58 13.22 18.13 -28.47
CA PHE A 58 12.52 16.87 -28.20
C PHE A 58 13.41 15.65 -28.32
N HIS A 59 14.23 15.58 -29.37
CA HIS A 59 15.13 14.44 -29.58
C HIS A 59 16.23 14.35 -28.50
N VAL A 60 16.78 15.48 -28.08
CA VAL A 60 17.74 15.56 -26.96
C VAL A 60 17.07 15.10 -25.66
N ALA A 61 15.89 15.64 -25.36
CA ALA A 61 15.13 15.26 -24.16
C ALA A 61 14.77 13.76 -24.14
N CYS A 62 14.37 13.17 -25.26
CA CYS A 62 14.14 11.72 -25.36
C CYS A 62 15.41 10.90 -25.13
N LYS A 63 16.57 11.36 -25.60
CA LYS A 63 17.87 10.69 -25.36
C LYS A 63 18.27 10.75 -23.89
N GLU A 64 18.05 11.88 -23.24
CA GLU A 64 18.34 12.10 -21.82
C GLU A 64 17.48 11.21 -20.90
N ILE A 65 16.17 11.08 -21.20
CA ILE A 65 15.27 10.17 -20.46
C ILE A 65 15.71 8.70 -20.61
N GLY A 66 16.31 8.35 -21.73
CA GLY A 66 16.91 7.04 -21.96
C GLY A 66 15.89 5.93 -22.27
N PRO A 67 16.39 4.70 -22.46
CA PRO A 67 15.57 3.59 -22.96
C PRO A 67 14.58 3.05 -21.92
N ALA A 68 13.37 2.74 -22.39
CA ALA A 68 12.22 2.21 -21.63
C ALA A 68 12.57 1.12 -20.59
N ARG A 69 13.47 0.20 -20.96
CA ARG A 69 13.88 -0.94 -20.12
C ARG A 69 14.75 -0.51 -18.93
N VAL A 70 15.59 0.51 -19.10
CA VAL A 70 16.43 1.05 -18.03
C VAL A 70 15.55 1.86 -17.07
N LEU A 71 14.65 2.67 -17.61
CA LEU A 71 13.68 3.46 -16.85
C LEU A 71 12.77 2.55 -16.01
N SER A 72 12.21 1.49 -16.59
CA SER A 72 11.42 0.48 -15.87
C SER A 72 12.19 -0.17 -14.72
N LYS A 73 13.50 -0.38 -14.88
CA LYS A 73 14.36 -0.98 -13.84
C LYS A 73 14.64 0.00 -12.70
N GLU A 74 14.83 1.29 -12.99
CA GLU A 74 15.02 2.33 -11.97
C GLU A 74 13.72 2.60 -11.21
N PHE A 75 12.58 2.70 -11.88
CA PHE A 75 11.27 2.79 -11.23
C PHE A 75 10.96 1.54 -10.42
N ALA A 76 11.34 0.34 -10.87
CA ALA A 76 11.20 -0.89 -10.07
C ALA A 76 12.09 -0.90 -8.80
N LYS A 77 13.27 -0.25 -8.83
CA LYS A 77 14.14 -0.12 -7.64
C LYS A 77 13.54 0.81 -6.60
N VAL A 78 12.96 1.94 -7.04
CA VAL A 78 12.22 2.87 -6.18
C VAL A 78 10.88 2.23 -5.73
N GLY A 79 10.29 1.42 -6.60
CA GLY A 79 9.05 0.67 -6.44
C GLY A 79 9.17 -0.67 -5.73
N LYS A 80 10.09 -0.84 -4.76
CA LYS A 80 9.98 -1.96 -3.80
C LYS A 80 8.67 -1.82 -3.05
N ALA A 81 7.65 -2.54 -3.54
CA ALA A 81 6.25 -2.36 -3.21
C ALA A 81 6.06 -2.21 -1.70
N ARG A 82 5.84 -0.97 -1.25
CA ARG A 82 5.89 -0.59 0.18
C ARG A 82 4.91 -1.44 0.98
N TRP A 83 3.81 -1.86 0.35
CA TRP A 83 2.84 -2.78 0.95
C TRP A 83 3.46 -4.11 1.38
N ARG A 84 4.42 -4.69 0.64
CA ARG A 84 5.01 -5.98 1.00
C ARG A 84 5.75 -5.90 2.32
N ARG A 85 6.54 -4.84 2.51
CA ARG A 85 7.25 -4.60 3.78
C ARG A 85 6.27 -4.47 4.94
N VAL A 86 5.28 -3.59 4.79
CA VAL A 86 4.25 -3.37 5.82
C VAL A 86 3.45 -4.65 6.10
N PHE A 87 3.13 -5.43 5.07
CA PHE A 87 2.42 -6.71 5.18
C PHE A 87 3.23 -7.75 5.96
N LEU A 88 4.51 -7.92 5.62
CA LEU A 88 5.40 -8.84 6.34
C LEU A 88 5.61 -8.40 7.79
N THR A 89 5.80 -7.09 8.03
CA THR A 89 5.90 -6.56 9.39
C THR A 89 4.62 -6.82 10.18
N GLY A 90 3.45 -6.57 9.60
CA GLY A 90 2.17 -6.87 10.24
C GLY A 90 2.04 -8.35 10.60
N TRP A 91 2.36 -9.27 9.68
CA TRP A 91 2.34 -10.71 9.97
C TRP A 91 3.36 -11.15 11.02
N ALA A 92 4.56 -10.57 11.02
CA ALA A 92 5.57 -10.86 12.03
C ALA A 92 5.10 -10.39 13.41
N MET A 93 4.54 -9.18 13.51
CA MET A 93 3.93 -8.67 14.74
C MET A 93 2.79 -9.56 15.22
N TYR A 94 1.93 -10.01 14.30
CA TYR A 94 0.84 -10.93 14.61
C TYR A 94 1.37 -12.23 15.21
N ALA A 95 2.37 -12.87 14.58
CA ALA A 95 2.98 -14.09 15.11
C ALA A 95 3.63 -13.86 16.48
N VAL A 96 4.37 -12.76 16.63
CA VAL A 96 5.02 -12.38 17.91
C VAL A 96 4.00 -12.09 18.99
N SER A 97 2.81 -11.57 18.66
CA SER A 97 1.78 -11.25 19.65
C SER A 97 1.32 -12.47 20.45
N PHE A 98 1.35 -13.67 19.87
CA PHE A 98 1.04 -14.93 20.57
C PHE A 98 2.15 -15.41 21.50
N LEU A 99 3.36 -14.85 21.38
CA LEU A 99 4.51 -15.16 22.22
C LEU A 99 4.70 -14.14 23.34
N LEU A 100 4.08 -12.96 23.21
CA LEU A 100 4.22 -11.88 24.18
C LEU A 100 3.20 -11.99 25.32
N PRO A 101 3.56 -11.54 26.54
CA PRO A 101 2.62 -11.46 27.63
C PRO A 101 1.50 -10.45 27.35
N SER A 102 0.25 -10.90 27.46
CA SER A 102 -0.92 -10.06 27.72
C SER A 102 -1.26 -10.20 29.22
N ALA A 103 -0.76 -9.29 30.08
CA ALA A 103 -1.01 -9.31 31.54
C ALA A 103 -2.46 -8.88 31.84
N GLU A 104 -3.15 -9.09 32.98
CA GLU A 104 -2.92 -9.79 34.26
C GLU A 104 -4.01 -10.87 34.47
N PHE A 105 -4.00 -11.95 33.68
CA PHE A 105 -4.66 -13.21 34.03
C PHE A 105 -3.54 -14.14 34.50
N SER A 106 -3.61 -14.65 35.72
CA SER A 106 -2.49 -15.27 36.44
C SER A 106 -1.78 -16.40 35.67
N ILE A 107 -0.48 -16.56 35.96
CA ILE A 107 0.47 -17.53 35.39
C ILE A 107 0.00 -19.01 35.56
N ASP A 108 -1.08 -19.27 36.29
CA ASP A 108 -1.72 -20.60 36.35
C ASP A 108 -2.44 -21.01 35.05
N HIS A 109 -2.71 -20.08 34.13
CA HIS A 109 -3.44 -20.35 32.88
C HIS A 109 -2.61 -20.00 31.63
N GLY A 110 -1.34 -20.43 31.62
CA GLY A 110 -0.49 -20.38 30.43
C GLY A 110 -1.17 -21.02 29.21
N TYR A 111 -1.16 -20.30 28.08
CA TYR A 111 -1.62 -20.73 26.75
C TYR A 111 -3.07 -21.25 26.60
N GLN A 112 -3.88 -21.23 27.66
CA GLN A 112 -5.25 -21.73 27.61
C GLN A 112 -6.20 -20.82 26.81
N TRP A 113 -5.86 -19.58 26.44
CA TRP A 113 -6.76 -18.69 25.69
C TRP A 113 -7.19 -19.24 24.31
N LEU A 114 -6.33 -20.00 23.62
CA LEU A 114 -6.69 -20.63 22.34
C LEU A 114 -7.49 -21.95 22.52
N LEU A 115 -7.46 -22.56 23.71
CA LEU A 115 -8.15 -23.82 24.05
C LEU A 115 -9.40 -23.62 24.93
N GLN A 116 -9.49 -22.54 25.72
CA GLN A 116 -10.67 -22.16 26.52
C GLN A 116 -11.79 -21.50 25.71
N VAL A 117 -11.58 -21.33 24.41
CA VAL A 117 -12.66 -21.15 23.42
C VAL A 117 -13.71 -22.28 23.55
N THR A 118 -13.41 -23.39 24.22
CA THR A 118 -14.39 -24.42 24.56
C THR A 118 -15.17 -24.12 25.85
N LEU A 119 -16.49 -23.96 25.66
CA LEU A 119 -17.61 -24.03 26.62
C LEU A 119 -17.97 -22.80 27.47
N ALA A 120 -17.03 -21.99 27.97
CA ALA A 120 -17.38 -20.82 28.78
C ALA A 120 -17.99 -19.66 27.94
N ASP A 121 -17.54 -19.50 26.70
CA ASP A 121 -17.92 -18.39 25.81
C ASP A 121 -19.20 -18.60 24.99
N LEU A 122 -19.81 -19.80 25.01
CA LEU A 122 -21.14 -19.98 24.43
C LEU A 122 -22.19 -19.05 25.08
N ARG A 123 -21.90 -18.57 26.29
CA ARG A 123 -22.74 -17.64 27.06
C ARG A 123 -22.67 -16.20 26.57
N TYR A 124 -21.61 -15.80 25.86
CA TYR A 124 -21.36 -14.44 25.39
C TYR A 124 -20.86 -14.44 23.93
N PRO A 125 -21.73 -14.75 22.95
CA PRO A 125 -21.35 -14.85 21.54
C PRO A 125 -20.71 -13.59 20.96
N GLN A 126 -20.97 -12.42 21.56
CA GLN A 126 -20.34 -11.16 21.19
C GLN A 126 -18.82 -11.10 21.45
N ILE A 127 -18.31 -11.82 22.46
CA ILE A 127 -16.87 -11.87 22.77
C ILE A 127 -16.16 -12.76 21.76
N LEU A 128 -16.73 -13.94 21.48
CA LEU A 128 -16.29 -14.85 20.42
C LEU A 128 -16.18 -14.15 19.06
N ALA A 129 -17.17 -13.34 18.69
CA ALA A 129 -17.13 -12.61 17.42
C ALA A 129 -15.99 -11.59 17.37
N PHE A 130 -15.66 -10.93 18.49
CA PHE A 130 -14.60 -9.93 18.54
C PHE A 130 -13.20 -10.54 18.44
N ASP A 131 -12.99 -11.72 19.03
CA ASP A 131 -11.69 -12.38 19.05
C ASP A 131 -11.46 -13.27 17.82
N VAL A 132 -12.47 -14.01 17.37
CA VAL A 132 -12.30 -14.98 16.28
C VAL A 132 -12.30 -14.30 14.91
N LEU A 133 -13.15 -13.31 14.70
CA LEU A 133 -13.37 -12.71 13.38
C LEU A 133 -12.15 -11.98 12.82
N PRO A 134 -11.37 -11.19 13.59
CA PRO A 134 -10.14 -10.57 13.10
C PRO A 134 -9.04 -11.60 12.80
N ASN A 135 -8.94 -12.66 13.59
CA ASN A 135 -7.98 -13.74 13.38
C ASN A 135 -8.31 -14.53 12.09
N LEU A 136 -9.59 -14.85 11.86
CA LEU A 136 -10.04 -15.45 10.60
C LEU A 136 -9.79 -14.51 9.40
N ALA A 137 -10.08 -13.22 9.56
CA ALA A 137 -9.77 -12.23 8.54
C ALA A 137 -8.26 -12.13 8.25
N MET A 138 -7.42 -12.26 9.28
CA MET A 138 -5.96 -12.29 9.11
C MET A 138 -5.53 -13.52 8.31
N LEU A 139 -6.04 -14.72 8.64
CA LEU A 139 -5.76 -15.97 7.91
C LEU A 139 -6.23 -15.92 6.45
N MET A 140 -7.34 -15.25 6.17
CA MET A 140 -7.82 -15.02 4.79
C MET A 140 -6.86 -14.16 3.95
N THR A 141 -5.83 -13.55 4.55
CA THR A 141 -4.75 -12.87 3.82
C THR A 141 -3.61 -13.79 3.39
N ILE A 142 -3.58 -15.06 3.84
CA ILE A 142 -2.52 -16.02 3.46
C ILE A 142 -2.34 -16.15 1.93
N PRO A 143 -3.40 -16.24 1.10
CA PRO A 143 -3.24 -16.30 -0.35
C PRO A 143 -2.47 -15.12 -0.96
N VAL A 144 -2.40 -13.98 -0.25
CA VAL A 144 -1.60 -12.81 -0.68
C VAL A 144 -0.10 -13.10 -0.69
N PHE A 145 0.40 -13.97 0.20
CA PHE A 145 1.80 -14.43 0.17
C PHE A 145 2.12 -15.21 -1.11
N LEU A 146 1.14 -15.98 -1.59
CA LEU A 146 1.26 -16.79 -2.80
C LEU A 146 1.01 -15.99 -4.08
N GLY A 147 0.85 -14.67 -3.98
CA GLY A 147 0.55 -13.81 -5.13
C GLY A 147 -0.88 -13.93 -5.65
N LEU A 148 -1.75 -14.68 -4.97
CA LEU A 148 -3.13 -14.89 -5.38
C LEU A 148 -3.99 -13.65 -5.12
N LYS A 149 -5.13 -13.58 -5.83
CA LYS A 149 -6.18 -12.59 -5.57
C LYS A 149 -6.92 -13.00 -4.31
N PRO A 150 -6.99 -12.15 -3.27
CA PRO A 150 -7.75 -12.49 -2.07
C PRO A 150 -9.26 -12.52 -2.39
N PRO A 151 -10.02 -13.43 -1.75
CA PRO A 151 -11.47 -13.45 -1.86
C PRO A 151 -12.02 -12.16 -1.22
N SER A 152 -12.62 -11.28 -2.02
CA SER A 152 -13.25 -10.01 -1.57
C SER A 152 -12.31 -8.98 -0.90
N GLY A 153 -11.36 -8.42 -1.64
CA GLY A 153 -10.38 -7.45 -1.12
C GLY A 153 -10.94 -6.13 -0.52
N ARG A 154 -12.24 -5.82 -0.57
CA ARG A 154 -12.83 -4.66 0.13
C ARG A 154 -13.28 -5.03 1.54
N CYS A 155 -14.06 -6.11 1.69
CA CYS A 155 -14.57 -6.55 2.99
C CYS A 155 -13.43 -6.84 3.98
N LEU A 156 -12.40 -7.54 3.50
CA LEU A 156 -11.23 -7.93 4.30
C LEU A 156 -10.48 -6.73 4.91
N LYS A 157 -10.34 -5.64 4.15
CA LYS A 157 -9.66 -4.42 4.63
C LYS A 157 -10.47 -3.70 5.70
N TRP A 158 -11.80 -3.64 5.52
CA TRP A 158 -12.70 -3.03 6.48
C TRP A 158 -12.73 -3.81 7.78
N ILE A 159 -12.84 -5.14 7.71
CA ILE A 159 -12.83 -6.01 8.89
C ILE A 159 -11.53 -5.84 9.67
N LEU A 160 -10.37 -5.98 9.02
CA LEU A 160 -9.07 -5.86 9.69
C LEU A 160 -8.82 -4.46 10.24
N GLY A 161 -9.20 -3.42 9.49
CA GLY A 161 -9.04 -2.02 9.90
C GLY A 161 -9.93 -1.66 11.09
N LEU A 162 -11.22 -2.03 11.03
CA LEU A 162 -12.18 -1.80 12.12
C LEU A 162 -11.81 -2.61 13.37
N ALA A 163 -11.37 -3.84 13.20
CA ALA A 163 -10.91 -4.66 14.32
C ALA A 163 -9.67 -4.08 15.00
N GLY A 164 -8.64 -3.69 14.24
CA GLY A 164 -7.42 -3.11 14.80
C GLY A 164 -7.66 -1.77 15.50
N ILE A 165 -8.34 -0.83 14.83
CA ILE A 165 -8.65 0.49 15.40
C ILE A 165 -9.63 0.35 16.57
N GLY A 166 -10.65 -0.51 16.43
CA GLY A 166 -11.64 -0.77 17.47
C GLY A 166 -11.03 -1.38 18.72
N ALA A 167 -10.12 -2.35 18.57
CA ALA A 167 -9.37 -2.92 19.69
C ALA A 167 -8.53 -1.85 20.40
N MET A 168 -7.74 -1.06 19.66
CA MET A 168 -6.95 0.02 20.25
C MET A 168 -7.83 1.03 21.00
N GLY A 169 -8.94 1.46 20.39
CA GLY A 169 -9.87 2.42 20.98
C GLY A 169 -10.59 1.88 22.21
N ALA A 170 -11.03 0.61 22.19
CA ALA A 170 -11.67 -0.05 23.32
C ALA A 170 -10.70 -0.18 24.50
N ALA A 171 -9.45 -0.57 24.26
CA ALA A 171 -8.45 -0.67 25.31
C ALA A 171 -8.15 0.69 25.96
N VAL A 172 -7.99 1.76 25.18
CA VAL A 172 -7.82 3.13 25.73
C VAL A 172 -9.06 3.57 26.50
N PHE A 173 -10.26 3.33 25.97
CA PHE A 173 -11.52 3.72 26.62
C PHE A 173 -11.73 2.99 27.94
N ILE A 174 -11.56 1.67 27.95
CA ILE A 174 -11.65 0.84 29.16
C ILE A 174 -10.59 1.27 30.18
N SER A 175 -9.36 1.52 29.74
CA SER A 175 -8.30 2.07 30.62
C SER A 175 -8.67 3.42 31.22
N GLY A 176 -9.31 4.29 30.44
CA GLY A 176 -9.84 5.57 30.87
C GLY A 176 -10.94 5.42 31.93
N LEU A 177 -11.90 4.53 31.71
CA LEU A 177 -12.95 4.22 32.71
C LEU A 177 -12.34 3.72 34.02
N PHE A 178 -11.34 2.85 33.94
CA PHE A 178 -10.63 2.32 35.09
C PHE A 178 -9.81 3.37 35.84
N ALA A 179 -9.35 4.44 35.17
CA ALA A 179 -8.62 5.53 35.79
C ALA A 179 -9.50 6.40 36.72
N PHE A 180 -10.83 6.31 36.60
CA PHE A 180 -11.77 7.00 37.50
C PHE A 180 -12.11 6.21 38.77
N ILE A 181 -11.61 4.97 38.91
CA ILE A 181 -11.79 4.19 40.14
C ILE A 181 -10.74 4.65 41.17
N PRO A 182 -11.13 5.07 42.39
CA PRO A 182 -10.23 5.69 43.37
C PRO A 182 -9.02 4.83 43.79
N GLU A 183 -9.12 3.51 43.67
CA GLU A 183 -8.06 2.55 44.00
C GLU A 183 -7.03 2.34 42.88
N ASN A 184 -7.28 2.86 41.68
CA ASN A 184 -6.45 2.59 40.50
C ASN A 184 -5.42 3.69 40.28
N ARG A 185 -4.15 3.35 40.02
CA ARG A 185 -3.05 4.34 39.94
C ARG A 185 -2.91 4.99 38.56
N GLY A 186 -4.05 5.28 37.91
CA GLY A 186 -4.15 6.11 36.71
C GLY A 186 -4.21 5.38 35.36
N LEU A 187 -4.35 6.17 34.28
CA LEU A 187 -4.56 5.70 32.89
C LEU A 187 -3.50 4.69 32.41
N TRP A 188 -2.23 4.93 32.75
CA TRP A 188 -1.10 4.13 32.26
C TRP A 188 -1.13 2.70 32.79
N GLU A 189 -1.61 2.47 34.01
CA GLU A 189 -1.80 1.12 34.54
C GLU A 189 -2.95 0.39 33.86
N GLY A 190 -4.04 1.11 33.54
CA GLY A 190 -5.13 0.57 32.72
C GLY A 190 -4.64 0.11 31.34
N ILE A 191 -3.77 0.91 30.70
CA ILE A 191 -3.18 0.57 29.40
C ILE A 191 -2.23 -0.64 29.53
N ALA A 192 -1.45 -0.70 30.61
CA ALA A 192 -0.53 -1.80 30.89
C ALA A 192 -1.25 -3.13 31.15
N ARG A 193 -2.50 -3.10 31.67
CA ARG A 193 -3.36 -4.27 31.92
C ARG A 193 -3.84 -5.03 30.68
N PHE A 194 -3.65 -4.51 29.47
CA PHE A 194 -3.88 -5.31 28.26
C PHE A 194 -2.62 -6.10 27.86
N GLY A 195 -1.47 -5.69 28.41
CA GLY A 195 -0.16 -6.24 28.15
C GLY A 195 0.33 -6.05 26.71
N THR A 196 1.61 -6.33 26.52
CA THR A 196 2.30 -6.09 25.25
C THR A 196 1.79 -6.95 24.09
N GLY A 197 1.29 -8.16 24.38
CA GLY A 197 0.69 -9.06 23.39
C GLY A 197 -0.53 -8.45 22.71
N TYR A 198 -1.46 -7.89 23.48
CA TYR A 198 -2.68 -7.26 22.96
C TYR A 198 -2.37 -6.09 22.01
N TRP A 199 -1.50 -5.17 22.44
CA TRP A 199 -1.14 -4.01 21.64
C TRP A 199 -0.41 -4.41 20.35
N THR A 200 0.43 -5.44 20.43
CA THR A 200 1.12 -6.00 19.25
C THR A 200 0.13 -6.63 18.28
N TRP A 201 -0.85 -7.39 18.80
CA TRP A 201 -1.93 -7.98 18.01
C TRP A 201 -2.78 -6.90 17.32
N ALA A 202 -3.28 -5.91 18.05
CA ALA A 202 -4.12 -4.86 17.47
C ALA A 202 -3.37 -4.04 16.39
N THR A 203 -2.10 -3.71 16.66
CA THR A 203 -1.25 -2.98 15.70
C THR A 203 -0.98 -3.81 14.44
N SER A 204 -0.85 -5.13 14.58
CA SER A 204 -0.64 -6.05 13.45
C SER A 204 -1.79 -6.01 12.45
N LEU A 205 -3.04 -5.97 12.94
CA LEU A 205 -4.25 -5.91 12.11
C LEU A 205 -4.32 -4.61 11.32
N ALA A 206 -4.01 -3.48 11.98
CA ALA A 206 -3.95 -2.18 11.34
C ALA A 206 -2.86 -2.15 10.25
N ALA A 207 -1.67 -2.68 10.53
CA ALA A 207 -0.58 -2.76 9.56
C ALA A 207 -0.97 -3.58 8.31
N VAL A 208 -1.58 -4.76 8.50
CA VAL A 208 -2.03 -5.59 7.38
C VAL A 208 -3.15 -4.92 6.58
N ALA A 209 -4.10 -4.26 7.24
CA ALA A 209 -5.13 -3.47 6.55
C ALA A 209 -4.52 -2.34 5.70
N THR A 210 -3.54 -1.60 6.24
CA THR A 210 -2.80 -0.57 5.51
C THR A 210 -2.05 -1.16 4.31
N ALA A 211 -1.39 -2.30 4.47
CA ALA A 211 -0.70 -2.97 3.38
C ALA A 211 -1.65 -3.37 2.24
N LEU A 212 -2.81 -3.96 2.58
CA LEU A 212 -3.82 -4.31 1.59
C LEU A 212 -4.38 -3.07 0.88
N HIS A 213 -4.54 -1.95 1.60
CA HIS A 213 -4.95 -0.67 1.02
C HIS A 213 -3.90 -0.16 0.00
N LEU A 214 -2.62 -0.14 0.38
CA LEU A 214 -1.52 0.23 -0.51
C LEU A 214 -1.45 -0.66 -1.75
N ARG A 215 -1.53 -1.99 -1.59
CA ARG A 215 -1.56 -2.96 -2.72
C ARG A 215 -2.68 -2.67 -3.71
N ALA A 216 -3.87 -2.30 -3.22
CA ALA A 216 -4.99 -2.00 -4.10
C ALA A 216 -4.86 -0.67 -4.83
N ARG A 217 -4.19 0.32 -4.23
CA ARG A 217 -3.86 1.58 -4.94
C ARG A 217 -2.88 1.33 -6.08
N GLU A 218 -1.85 0.51 -5.86
CA GLU A 218 -0.91 0.10 -6.92
C GLU A 218 -1.61 -0.61 -8.09
N TRP A 219 -2.60 -1.46 -7.80
CA TRP A 219 -3.39 -2.14 -8.84
C TRP A 219 -4.34 -1.23 -9.59
N ALA A 220 -4.95 -0.26 -8.91
CA ALA A 220 -5.82 0.72 -9.54
C ALA A 220 -5.03 1.64 -10.48
N SER A 221 -3.81 2.03 -10.11
CA SER A 221 -2.92 2.80 -10.98
C SER A 221 -2.43 1.99 -12.17
N ALA A 222 -2.29 0.67 -12.08
CA ALA A 222 -1.77 -0.18 -13.16
C ALA A 222 -2.79 -0.55 -14.24
N LYS A 223 -4.08 -0.21 -14.09
CA LYS A 223 -5.11 -0.59 -15.05
C LYS A 223 -5.10 0.40 -16.23
N PRO A 224 -4.78 -0.03 -17.47
CA PRO A 224 -4.83 0.86 -18.62
C PRO A 224 -6.25 1.40 -18.78
N ARG A 225 -6.40 2.73 -18.87
CA ARG A 225 -7.65 3.34 -19.29
C ARG A 225 -7.86 2.90 -20.74
N ALA A 226 -8.94 2.18 -21.02
CA ALA A 226 -9.21 1.61 -22.34
C ALA A 226 -8.99 2.68 -23.42
N ALA A 227 -7.94 2.51 -24.22
CA ALA A 227 -7.53 3.45 -25.23
C ALA A 227 -8.62 3.54 -26.31
N ALA A 228 -9.14 4.74 -26.50
CA ALA A 228 -9.86 5.10 -27.71
C ALA A 228 -8.92 4.88 -28.91
N SER A 229 -9.38 4.09 -29.88
CA SER A 229 -8.64 3.69 -31.06
C SER A 229 -8.30 4.90 -31.93
N VAL A 230 -7.01 5.20 -32.09
CA VAL A 230 -6.53 6.06 -33.18
C VAL A 230 -5.26 5.45 -33.79
N SER A 231 -5.42 5.02 -35.04
CA SER A 231 -4.42 4.53 -35.97
C SER A 231 -3.46 5.64 -36.42
N GLY A 232 -2.16 5.34 -36.49
CA GLY A 232 -1.17 6.21 -37.14
C GLY A 232 0.26 5.73 -36.92
N GLN A 233 0.91 5.32 -38.01
CA GLN A 233 2.35 5.06 -38.20
C GLN A 233 3.15 6.32 -37.78
N GLY A 234 4.37 6.35 -37.24
CA GLY A 234 5.46 5.41 -37.02
C GLY A 234 6.78 6.20 -37.09
N VAL A 235 7.53 6.38 -35.98
CA VAL A 235 8.86 7.06 -36.01
C VAL A 235 9.96 6.38 -35.18
N PHE A 236 9.66 5.35 -34.37
CA PHE A 236 10.67 4.72 -33.50
C PHE A 236 11.17 3.37 -34.06
N GLN A 237 12.19 3.41 -34.92
CA GLN A 237 13.16 2.32 -35.09
C GLN A 237 14.49 2.71 -34.43
#